data_AF-A0A9P3GSF4-F1
#
_entry.id   AF-A0A9P3GSF4-F1
#
_cell.length_a   1.000
_cell.length_b   1.000
_cell.length_c   1.000
_cell.angle_alpha   90.00
_cell.angle_beta   90.00
_cell.angle_gamma   90.00
#
_symmetry.space_group_name_H-M   'P 1'
#
loop_
_entity.id
_entity.type
_entity.pdbx_description
1 polymer ?
#
loop_
_entity_poly.entity_id
_entity_poly.type
_entity_poly.pdbx_seq_one_letter_code
_entity_poly.pdbx_strand_id
1 'polypeptide(L)'
;MIVDINRLHPIDIRFCTCNNIAAAGNAIEQLLRQELYPATLTNPSTLFTFSLLNAFQTLSLQSKVNAYDFYTSIEHIADSAKLGPGHESTPDNIKYIYTLIIAVDANFRLKRRAVSNDERDPPLGSGWGYFIKRKAYNAHLLQYVNQEEISNCTAFAALKHANSKFNKGYVQTGCVIAVCARHGFIGPNAVGDLQKGKRYCNVDYVMASFLALRTDGEEPEQNWSRHDGAAPSTREMGPSSREDTLEAHFDYANWWKYVDMGDSLHKKHHQAVKNAAEYEQAHVDFAARLEPENVDAWTAMVVVYENDPTQPDPYFCPLKDLTEADIKLKLAEEDLVAAQQGNLALHEVSPSSMLVELLKIEDKQRRFKLRYTKAQLETAAQNTEHAKKRSALQRKVAAVRSIQAMYMPPLPRLLATTLAESSRPPAVSSNTTVPPDLHAPENQPLFLPGQLSSEDLQLCTPGLADLEERLRDGQLHESLDKLRVQLHVKSCLLNFKGRHVRHQRPNTVMRWRLDTNNAKIIALAEKYRAARRAKLALTGPGKWKREHRSLA
;
A
#
# COMPACT_ATOMS: atom_id res chain seq x y z
N MET A 1 -3.84 48.66 -12.10
CA MET A 1 -4.57 47.57 -11.43
C MET A 1 -6.07 47.77 -11.63
N ILE A 2 -6.80 46.74 -12.10
CA ILE A 2 -8.26 46.77 -12.24
C ILE A 2 -8.86 45.91 -11.13
N VAL A 3 -9.81 46.46 -10.37
CA VAL A 3 -10.57 45.74 -9.34
C VAL A 3 -11.90 45.33 -9.96
N ASP A 4 -12.15 44.01 -9.98
CA ASP A 4 -13.40 43.42 -10.45
C ASP A 4 -13.98 42.49 -9.38
N ILE A 5 -15.24 42.07 -9.54
CA ILE A 5 -15.96 41.26 -8.55
C ILE A 5 -15.32 39.89 -8.29
N ASN A 6 -14.52 39.40 -9.24
CA ASN A 6 -13.87 38.09 -9.17
C ASN A 6 -12.46 38.13 -8.58
N ARG A 7 -11.66 39.18 -8.84
CA ARG A 7 -10.28 39.34 -8.36
C ARG A 7 -9.71 40.73 -8.70
N LEU A 8 -8.51 40.97 -8.19
CA LEU A 8 -7.63 42.07 -8.61
C LEU A 8 -6.84 41.65 -9.86
N HIS A 9 -6.91 42.46 -10.92
CA HIS A 9 -6.21 42.21 -12.19
C HIS A 9 -5.05 43.21 -12.37
N PRO A 10 -3.79 42.76 -12.24
CA PRO A 10 -2.63 43.58 -12.57
C PRO A 10 -2.45 43.62 -14.10
N ILE A 11 -3.13 44.56 -14.75
CA ILE A 11 -3.08 44.74 -16.20
C ILE A 11 -2.50 46.12 -16.54
N ASP A 12 -1.59 46.13 -17.51
CA ASP A 12 -1.07 47.35 -18.13
C ASP A 12 -2.04 47.83 -19.22
N ILE A 13 -2.58 49.03 -19.03
CA ILE A 13 -3.52 49.64 -19.98
C ILE A 13 -2.77 50.64 -20.84
N ARG A 14 -2.90 50.49 -22.15
CA ARG A 14 -2.39 51.45 -23.14
C ARG A 14 -3.57 52.19 -23.75
N PHE A 15 -3.55 53.51 -23.64
CA PHE A 15 -4.55 54.38 -24.26
C PHE A 15 -4.34 54.44 -25.78
N CYS A 16 -5.42 54.46 -26.55
CA CYS A 16 -5.31 54.62 -28.01
C CYS A 16 -4.84 56.04 -28.33
N THR A 17 -3.77 56.12 -29.11
CA THR A 17 -3.19 57.36 -29.66
C THR A 17 -3.44 57.47 -31.18
N CYS A 18 -4.39 56.69 -31.69
CA CYS A 18 -4.70 56.54 -33.10
C CYS A 18 -5.13 57.88 -33.74
N ASN A 19 -4.87 58.09 -35.05
CA ASN A 19 -5.00 59.37 -35.79
C ASN A 19 -6.36 60.11 -35.76
N ASN A 20 -7.38 59.58 -35.07
CA ASN A 20 -8.66 60.24 -34.84
C ASN A 20 -8.79 60.66 -33.35
N ILE A 21 -7.81 61.43 -32.86
CA ILE A 21 -7.68 61.86 -31.46
C ILE A 21 -8.95 62.56 -30.95
N ALA A 22 -9.66 63.29 -31.81
CA ALA A 22 -10.93 63.95 -31.49
C ALA A 22 -12.09 62.96 -31.22
N ALA A 23 -12.07 61.77 -31.82
CA ALA A 23 -13.07 60.74 -31.61
C ALA A 23 -12.73 59.78 -30.44
N ALA A 24 -11.44 59.54 -30.20
CA ALA A 24 -10.97 58.67 -29.12
C ALA A 24 -11.24 59.26 -27.72
N GLY A 25 -11.22 60.59 -27.59
CA GLY A 25 -11.48 61.26 -26.31
C GLY A 25 -10.27 61.24 -25.36
N ASN A 26 -10.44 61.88 -24.20
CA ASN A 26 -9.40 61.89 -23.17
C ASN A 26 -9.25 60.51 -22.49
N ALA A 27 -8.19 60.32 -21.70
CA ALA A 27 -7.92 59.03 -21.04
C ALA A 27 -9.10 58.53 -20.18
N ILE A 28 -9.84 59.44 -19.53
CA ILE A 28 -10.99 59.10 -18.68
C ILE A 28 -12.19 58.65 -19.53
N GLU A 29 -12.47 59.34 -20.64
CA GLU A 29 -13.52 58.97 -21.59
C GLU A 29 -13.25 57.59 -22.21
N GLN A 30 -11.98 57.29 -22.53
CA GLN A 30 -11.59 55.96 -23.02
C GLN A 30 -11.85 54.87 -21.97
N LEU A 31 -11.58 55.14 -20.68
CA LEU A 31 -11.86 54.20 -19.58
C LEU A 31 -13.38 54.00 -19.37
N LEU A 32 -14.14 55.09 -19.31
CA LEU A 32 -15.58 55.04 -19.08
C LEU A 32 -16.33 54.33 -20.22
N ARG A 33 -15.87 54.49 -21.47
CA ARG A 33 -16.41 53.74 -22.63
C ARG A 33 -16.17 52.23 -22.54
N GLN A 34 -15.19 51.80 -21.75
CA GLN A 34 -14.89 50.39 -21.47
C GLN A 34 -15.45 49.94 -20.11
N GLU A 35 -16.37 50.71 -19.52
CA GLU A 35 -16.97 50.41 -18.21
C GLU A 35 -15.91 50.26 -17.10
N LEU A 36 -14.87 51.10 -17.16
CA LEU A 36 -13.84 51.21 -16.13
C LEU A 36 -13.90 52.59 -15.48
N TYR A 37 -14.16 52.62 -14.17
CA TYR A 37 -14.20 53.82 -13.37
C TYR A 37 -12.85 54.06 -12.67
N PRO A 38 -12.16 55.17 -12.93
CA PRO A 38 -10.86 55.43 -12.32
C PRO A 38 -10.97 55.89 -10.87
N ALA A 39 -10.08 55.41 -10.01
CA ALA A 39 -9.96 55.88 -8.63
C ALA A 39 -9.49 57.35 -8.55
N THR A 40 -8.67 57.78 -9.50
CA THR A 40 -8.10 59.12 -9.60
C THR A 40 -8.19 59.65 -11.03
N LEU A 41 -8.51 60.93 -11.19
CA LEU A 41 -8.76 61.53 -12.51
C LEU A 41 -7.50 62.01 -13.23
N THR A 42 -6.41 62.28 -12.50
CA THR A 42 -5.17 62.87 -13.05
C THR A 42 -4.18 61.82 -13.52
N ASN A 43 -4.06 60.71 -12.80
CA ASN A 43 -3.18 59.59 -13.16
C ASN A 43 -3.77 58.28 -12.57
N PRO A 44 -4.66 57.60 -13.31
CA PRO A 44 -5.36 56.43 -12.79
C PRO A 44 -4.42 55.22 -12.72
N SER A 45 -3.96 54.89 -11.50
CA SER A 45 -3.23 53.64 -11.22
C SER A 45 -4.17 52.48 -10.86
N THR A 46 -5.35 52.81 -10.35
CA THR A 46 -6.41 51.86 -9.93
C THR A 46 -7.72 52.17 -10.63
N LEU A 47 -8.36 51.14 -11.17
CA LEU A 47 -9.64 51.22 -11.86
C LEU A 47 -10.63 50.23 -11.26
N PHE A 48 -11.91 50.55 -11.26
CA PHE A 48 -13.00 49.71 -10.77
C PHE A 48 -13.98 49.41 -11.90
N THR A 49 -14.43 48.16 -12.02
CA THR A 49 -15.50 47.84 -12.99
C THR A 49 -16.84 48.39 -12.51
N PHE A 50 -17.73 48.78 -13.41
CA PHE A 50 -19.09 49.20 -13.03
C PHE A 50 -19.86 48.07 -12.34
N SER A 51 -19.63 46.82 -12.75
CA SER A 51 -20.17 45.63 -12.08
C SER A 51 -19.78 45.54 -10.61
N LEU A 52 -18.51 45.80 -10.28
CA LEU A 52 -18.04 45.86 -8.89
C LEU A 52 -18.72 47.01 -8.13
N LEU A 53 -18.80 48.20 -8.72
CA LEU A 53 -19.43 49.37 -8.08
C LEU A 53 -20.91 49.12 -7.77
N ASN A 54 -21.64 48.50 -8.69
CA ASN A 54 -23.05 48.12 -8.50
C ASN A 54 -23.21 47.07 -7.39
N ALA A 55 -22.31 46.07 -7.34
CA ALA A 55 -22.31 45.07 -6.28
C ALA A 55 -22.01 45.70 -4.91
N PHE A 56 -21.01 46.59 -4.84
CA PHE A 56 -20.71 47.34 -3.63
C PHE A 56 -21.89 48.19 -3.17
N GLN A 57 -22.52 48.95 -4.08
CA GLN A 57 -23.67 49.78 -3.76
C GLN A 57 -24.83 48.93 -3.20
N THR A 58 -25.11 47.78 -3.80
CA THR A 58 -26.16 46.87 -3.35
C THR A 58 -25.87 46.34 -1.94
N LEU A 59 -24.66 45.84 -1.70
CA LEU A 59 -24.26 45.29 -0.40
C LEU A 59 -24.11 46.37 0.68
N SER A 60 -23.69 47.57 0.31
CA SER A 60 -23.62 48.71 1.24
C SER A 60 -25.02 49.14 1.68
N LEU A 61 -25.99 49.18 0.76
CA LEU A 61 -27.38 49.54 1.08
C LEU A 61 -28.13 48.44 1.85
N GLN A 62 -27.93 47.16 1.49
CA GLN A 62 -28.67 46.04 2.09
C GLN A 62 -28.05 45.54 3.39
N SER A 63 -26.73 45.38 3.42
CA SER A 63 -26.00 44.74 4.52
C SER A 63 -25.06 45.68 5.28
N LYS A 64 -25.05 46.98 4.95
CA LYS A 64 -24.18 47.99 5.58
C LYS A 64 -22.68 47.62 5.55
N VAL A 65 -22.27 46.85 4.54
CA VAL A 65 -20.86 46.51 4.35
C VAL A 65 -20.11 47.79 3.99
N ASN A 66 -19.05 48.08 4.73
CA ASN A 66 -18.19 49.23 4.45
C ASN A 66 -17.24 48.93 3.28
N ALA A 67 -16.66 49.96 2.68
CA ALA A 67 -15.77 49.80 1.53
C ALA A 67 -14.52 48.95 1.84
N TYR A 68 -14.02 49.01 3.08
CA TYR A 68 -12.83 48.27 3.51
C TYR A 68 -13.10 46.76 3.57
N ASP A 69 -14.19 46.33 4.20
CA ASP A 69 -14.56 44.92 4.32
C ASP A 69 -14.95 44.34 2.95
N PHE A 70 -15.60 45.14 2.09
CA PHE A 70 -15.90 44.72 0.72
C PHE A 70 -14.63 44.51 -0.10
N TYR A 71 -13.70 45.47 -0.07
CA TYR A 71 -12.41 45.35 -0.76
C TYR A 71 -11.57 44.19 -0.21
N THR A 72 -11.51 44.03 1.12
CA THR A 72 -10.80 42.92 1.78
C THR A 72 -11.41 41.58 1.37
N SER A 73 -12.73 41.52 1.18
CA SER A 73 -13.40 40.32 0.68
C SER A 73 -12.96 39.98 -0.75
N ILE A 74 -12.83 40.98 -1.64
CA ILE A 74 -12.31 40.78 -3.00
C ILE A 74 -10.84 40.34 -2.99
N GLU A 75 -10.01 40.90 -2.10
CA GLU A 75 -8.64 40.44 -1.88
C GLU A 75 -8.60 38.97 -1.44
N HIS A 76 -9.47 38.56 -0.51
CA HIS A 76 -9.54 37.16 -0.09
C HIS A 76 -10.08 36.24 -1.18
N ILE A 77 -11.01 36.68 -2.02
CA ILE A 77 -11.45 35.88 -3.19
C ILE A 77 -10.28 35.66 -4.16
N ALA A 78 -9.41 36.67 -4.34
CA ALA A 78 -8.24 36.57 -5.21
C ALA A 78 -7.09 35.74 -4.61
N ASP A 79 -6.77 35.97 -3.33
CA ASP A 79 -5.69 35.31 -2.59
C ASP A 79 -6.05 35.21 -1.09
N SER A 80 -6.87 34.22 -0.75
CA SER A 80 -7.26 33.94 0.64
C SER A 80 -6.07 33.65 1.55
N ALA A 81 -4.97 33.11 0.99
CA ALA A 81 -3.78 32.69 1.73
C ALA A 81 -2.72 33.79 1.86
N LYS A 82 -2.93 34.94 1.20
CA LYS A 82 -1.99 36.08 1.17
C LYS A 82 -0.56 35.63 0.84
N LEU A 83 -0.41 34.77 -0.17
CA LEU A 83 0.88 34.20 -0.59
C LEU A 83 1.86 35.28 -1.09
N GLY A 84 1.33 36.44 -1.48
CA GLY A 84 2.11 37.61 -1.87
C GLY A 84 2.71 37.52 -3.28
N PRO A 85 3.14 38.66 -3.86
CA PRO A 85 3.82 38.67 -5.14
C PRO A 85 5.21 38.01 -5.01
N GLY A 86 5.54 37.07 -5.91
CA GLY A 86 6.86 36.43 -5.97
C GLY A 86 6.92 34.94 -5.59
N HIS A 87 5.81 34.32 -5.16
CA HIS A 87 5.77 32.88 -4.90
C HIS A 87 6.05 32.04 -6.16
N GLU A 88 5.77 32.57 -7.36
CA GLU A 88 6.08 31.96 -8.66
C GLU A 88 7.60 31.94 -8.95
N SER A 89 8.35 32.88 -8.39
CA SER A 89 9.81 32.98 -8.48
C SER A 89 10.56 32.27 -7.35
N THR A 90 9.86 31.47 -6.54
CA THR A 90 10.45 30.71 -5.44
C THR A 90 11.49 29.71 -5.96
N PRO A 91 12.71 29.65 -5.38
CA PRO A 91 13.70 28.63 -5.72
C PRO A 91 13.12 27.21 -5.65
N ASP A 92 13.52 26.32 -6.59
CA ASP A 92 12.90 24.99 -6.72
C ASP A 92 12.99 24.14 -5.45
N ASN A 93 14.02 24.34 -4.61
CA ASN A 93 14.20 23.63 -3.34
C ASN A 93 13.17 24.02 -2.26
N ILE A 94 12.48 25.16 -2.38
CA ILE A 94 11.42 25.60 -1.45
C ILE A 94 10.08 25.87 -2.14
N LYS A 95 10.00 25.66 -3.46
CA LYS A 95 8.76 25.77 -4.24
C LYS A 95 7.67 24.83 -3.74
N TYR A 96 8.08 23.69 -3.18
CA TYR A 96 7.17 22.74 -2.53
C TYR A 96 6.37 23.35 -1.38
N ILE A 97 6.69 24.53 -0.84
CA ILE A 97 5.88 25.19 0.19
C ILE A 97 4.58 25.74 -0.41
N TYR A 98 4.65 26.25 -1.65
CA TYR A 98 3.54 26.91 -2.35
C TYR A 98 2.80 25.98 -3.32
N THR A 99 3.30 24.76 -3.53
CA THR A 99 2.67 23.78 -4.42
C THR A 99 1.34 23.27 -3.85
N LEU A 100 0.26 23.22 -4.62
CA LEU A 100 -0.89 22.44 -4.20
C LEU A 100 -0.53 20.95 -4.27
N ILE A 101 -0.68 20.25 -3.15
CA ILE A 101 -0.48 18.80 -3.07
C ILE A 101 -1.88 18.19 -2.98
N ILE A 102 -2.23 17.29 -3.89
CA ILE A 102 -3.60 16.76 -4.02
C ILE A 102 -3.61 15.26 -3.79
N ALA A 103 -4.36 14.84 -2.78
CA ALA A 103 -4.51 13.45 -2.43
C ALA A 103 -5.85 12.89 -2.86
N VAL A 104 -5.85 11.64 -3.33
CA VAL A 104 -7.03 11.02 -3.96
C VAL A 104 -7.26 9.63 -3.42
N ASP A 105 -8.44 9.40 -2.87
CA ASP A 105 -8.82 8.08 -2.38
C ASP A 105 -10.29 7.77 -2.64
N ALA A 106 -10.64 6.49 -2.52
CA ALA A 106 -11.96 5.95 -2.78
C ALA A 106 -12.59 5.36 -1.50
N ASN A 107 -13.80 5.79 -1.20
CA ASN A 107 -14.63 5.23 -0.14
C ASN A 107 -15.69 4.27 -0.71
N PHE A 108 -15.54 2.98 -0.38
CA PHE A 108 -16.46 1.92 -0.78
C PHE A 108 -17.65 1.71 0.19
N ARG A 109 -17.73 2.48 1.27
CA ARG A 109 -18.87 2.47 2.20
C ARG A 109 -20.02 3.34 1.71
N LEU A 110 -19.73 4.43 1.00
CA LEU A 110 -20.70 5.36 0.38
C LEU A 110 -21.40 4.75 -0.85
N LYS A 111 -22.07 3.61 -0.68
CA LYS A 111 -22.81 2.91 -1.75
C LYS A 111 -24.19 3.54 -1.95
N ARG A 112 -24.73 3.45 -3.18
CA ARG A 112 -26.13 3.80 -3.49
C ARG A 112 -26.85 2.68 -4.22
N ARG A 113 -28.04 2.33 -3.75
CA ARG A 113 -28.91 1.33 -4.38
C ARG A 113 -29.60 1.87 -5.63
N ALA A 114 -30.06 0.95 -6.48
CA ALA A 114 -30.83 1.26 -7.69
C ALA A 114 -32.28 1.67 -7.36
N VAL A 115 -32.46 2.77 -6.62
CA VAL A 115 -33.79 3.25 -6.17
C VAL A 115 -34.44 4.22 -7.17
N SER A 116 -33.68 5.14 -7.75
CA SER A 116 -34.15 6.16 -8.71
C SER A 116 -33.05 6.51 -9.73
N ASN A 117 -33.43 7.26 -10.78
CA ASN A 117 -32.58 7.69 -11.88
C ASN A 117 -32.50 9.22 -11.99
N ASP A 118 -31.51 9.71 -12.75
CA ASP A 118 -31.22 11.14 -12.88
C ASP A 118 -32.33 11.91 -13.64
N GLU A 119 -33.23 11.21 -14.35
CA GLU A 119 -34.39 11.83 -15.02
C GLU A 119 -35.52 12.15 -14.04
N ARG A 120 -35.75 11.28 -13.05
CA ARG A 120 -36.80 11.46 -12.03
C ARG A 120 -36.35 12.32 -10.86
N ASP A 121 -35.04 12.37 -10.61
CA ASP A 121 -34.44 13.10 -9.49
C ASP A 121 -33.13 13.79 -9.95
N PRO A 122 -33.24 14.86 -10.77
CA PRO A 122 -32.09 15.55 -11.33
C PRO A 122 -31.36 16.39 -10.28
N PRO A 123 -30.01 16.39 -10.25
CA PRO A 123 -29.22 17.19 -9.30
C PRO A 123 -29.45 18.68 -9.49
N LEU A 124 -29.66 19.40 -8.38
CA LEU A 124 -29.94 20.85 -8.37
C LEU A 124 -28.77 21.68 -8.91
N GLY A 125 -27.54 21.31 -8.56
CA GLY A 125 -26.33 22.08 -8.85
C GLY A 125 -25.14 21.23 -9.32
N SER A 126 -25.36 20.33 -10.29
CA SER A 126 -24.28 19.43 -10.73
C SER A 126 -23.06 20.18 -11.26
N GLY A 127 -21.92 20.02 -10.57
CA GLY A 127 -20.67 20.72 -10.86
C GLY A 127 -20.52 22.10 -10.23
N TRP A 128 -21.48 22.53 -9.39
CA TRP A 128 -21.43 23.83 -8.69
C TRP A 128 -20.76 23.73 -7.32
N GLY A 129 -20.73 22.54 -6.71
CA GLY A 129 -20.09 22.30 -5.42
C GLY A 129 -18.92 21.32 -5.50
N TYR A 130 -18.99 20.26 -4.70
CA TYR A 130 -17.93 19.26 -4.55
C TYR A 130 -18.02 18.17 -5.62
N PHE A 131 -19.23 17.81 -6.04
CA PHE A 131 -19.41 16.80 -7.08
C PHE A 131 -19.08 17.33 -8.47
N ILE A 132 -18.39 16.51 -9.25
CA ILE A 132 -18.13 16.76 -10.67
C ILE A 132 -19.42 16.87 -11.48
N LYS A 133 -19.37 17.65 -12.56
CA LYS A 133 -20.47 17.77 -13.53
C LYS A 133 -20.86 16.41 -14.12
N ARG A 134 -22.00 15.90 -13.68
CA ARG A 134 -22.46 14.51 -13.88
C ARG A 134 -22.66 14.14 -15.34
N LYS A 135 -23.23 15.04 -16.15
CA LYS A 135 -23.44 14.81 -17.61
C LYS A 135 -22.13 14.59 -18.36
N ALA A 136 -21.12 15.42 -18.10
CA ALA A 136 -19.81 15.32 -18.75
C ALA A 136 -19.05 14.08 -18.25
N TYR A 137 -19.12 13.80 -16.95
CA TYR A 137 -18.51 12.62 -16.34
C TYR A 137 -19.11 11.31 -16.86
N ASN A 138 -20.44 11.21 -16.93
CA ASN A 138 -21.11 10.00 -17.45
C ASN A 138 -20.77 9.77 -18.93
N ALA A 139 -20.70 10.83 -19.74
CA ALA A 139 -20.28 10.74 -21.15
C ALA A 139 -18.84 10.23 -21.27
N HIS A 140 -17.93 10.67 -20.40
CA HIS A 140 -16.56 10.14 -20.32
C HIS A 140 -16.56 8.66 -19.94
N LEU A 141 -17.28 8.27 -18.89
CA LEU A 141 -17.30 6.88 -18.41
C LEU A 141 -17.83 5.88 -19.46
N LEU A 142 -18.73 6.31 -20.34
CA LEU A 142 -19.25 5.49 -21.43
C LEU A 142 -18.17 5.09 -22.46
N GLN A 143 -17.09 5.87 -22.58
CA GLN A 143 -15.99 5.56 -23.50
C GLN A 143 -15.08 4.43 -22.98
N TYR A 144 -15.09 4.17 -21.67
CA TYR A 144 -14.16 3.25 -21.00
C TYR A 144 -14.85 2.02 -20.37
N VAL A 145 -16.03 1.65 -20.86
CA VAL A 145 -16.82 0.53 -20.30
C VAL A 145 -16.08 -0.81 -20.42
N ASN A 146 -15.32 -1.02 -21.49
CA ASN A 146 -14.63 -2.28 -21.81
C ASN A 146 -13.13 -2.29 -21.46
N GLN A 147 -12.62 -1.25 -20.77
CA GLN A 147 -11.19 -1.18 -20.47
C GLN A 147 -10.84 -2.17 -19.35
N GLU A 148 -9.95 -3.11 -19.64
CA GLU A 148 -9.35 -3.99 -18.63
C GLU A 148 -8.18 -3.27 -17.94
N GLU A 149 -8.21 -3.24 -16.61
CA GLU A 149 -7.13 -2.64 -15.83
C GLU A 149 -5.92 -3.57 -15.76
N ILE A 150 -4.79 -3.07 -16.27
CA ILE A 150 -3.48 -3.70 -16.20
C ILE A 150 -3.06 -3.74 -14.73
N SER A 151 -2.83 -4.94 -14.19
CA SER A 151 -2.36 -5.12 -12.82
C SER A 151 -1.18 -6.09 -12.81
N ASN A 152 0.04 -5.55 -12.77
CA ASN A 152 1.28 -6.35 -12.72
C ASN A 152 1.65 -6.80 -11.29
N CYS A 153 0.84 -6.44 -10.28
CA CYS A 153 1.11 -6.74 -8.87
C CYS A 153 0.12 -7.79 -8.33
N THR A 154 0.65 -8.89 -7.79
CA THR A 154 -0.11 -10.00 -7.19
C THR A 154 -0.96 -9.59 -5.99
N ALA A 155 -0.61 -8.52 -5.27
CA ALA A 155 -1.39 -7.98 -4.15
C ALA A 155 -2.73 -7.33 -4.60
N PHE A 156 -2.81 -6.82 -5.84
CA PHE A 156 -4.02 -6.22 -6.39
C PHE A 156 -5.06 -7.26 -6.88
N ALA A 157 -4.65 -8.50 -7.13
CA ALA A 157 -5.57 -9.58 -7.51
C ALA A 157 -6.60 -9.89 -6.41
N ALA A 158 -6.23 -9.72 -5.13
CA ALA A 158 -7.15 -9.84 -3.99
C ALA A 158 -8.20 -8.70 -3.96
N LEU A 159 -7.81 -7.48 -4.37
CA LEU A 159 -8.70 -6.32 -4.50
C LEU A 159 -9.72 -6.51 -5.64
N LYS A 160 -9.29 -7.04 -6.80
CA LYS A 160 -10.20 -7.43 -7.91
C LYS A 160 -11.28 -8.42 -7.45
N HIS A 161 -10.94 -9.37 -6.57
CA HIS A 161 -11.89 -10.34 -6.01
C HIS A 161 -12.84 -9.75 -4.96
N ALA A 162 -12.41 -8.77 -4.18
CA ALA A 162 -13.27 -8.05 -3.23
C ALA A 162 -14.24 -7.09 -3.95
N ASN A 163 -13.79 -6.43 -5.03
CA ASN A 163 -14.56 -5.48 -5.83
C ASN A 163 -15.69 -6.11 -6.66
N SER A 164 -15.63 -7.42 -6.94
CA SER A 164 -16.64 -8.13 -7.75
C SER A 164 -17.76 -8.78 -6.92
N LYS A 165 -17.54 -9.01 -5.63
CA LYS A 165 -18.37 -9.93 -4.83
C LYS A 165 -19.69 -9.34 -4.30
N PHE A 166 -19.92 -8.02 -4.37
CA PHE A 166 -21.03 -7.35 -3.66
C PHE A 166 -21.78 -6.23 -4.43
N ASN A 167 -21.85 -6.29 -5.76
CA ASN A 167 -22.43 -5.17 -6.55
C ASN A 167 -23.86 -5.39 -7.04
N LYS A 168 -24.50 -6.54 -6.78
CA LYS A 168 -25.87 -6.80 -7.26
C LYS A 168 -26.86 -5.91 -6.50
N GLY A 169 -27.54 -5.00 -7.21
CA GLY A 169 -28.54 -4.06 -6.65
C GLY A 169 -28.01 -2.65 -6.34
N TYR A 170 -26.74 -2.36 -6.61
CA TYR A 170 -26.14 -1.03 -6.43
C TYR A 170 -25.85 -0.36 -7.78
N VAL A 171 -26.18 0.93 -7.90
CA VAL A 171 -25.79 1.76 -9.06
C VAL A 171 -24.42 2.41 -8.80
N GLN A 172 -24.11 2.67 -7.53
CA GLN A 172 -22.83 3.24 -7.10
C GLN A 172 -22.23 2.35 -6.01
N THR A 173 -21.00 1.93 -6.24
CA THR A 173 -20.22 1.02 -5.36
C THR A 173 -19.37 1.78 -4.36
N GLY A 174 -19.26 3.09 -4.52
CA GLY A 174 -18.51 3.99 -3.65
C GLY A 174 -18.39 5.39 -4.26
N CYS A 175 -17.52 6.20 -3.68
CA CYS A 175 -17.19 7.54 -4.11
C CYS A 175 -15.67 7.75 -4.08
N VAL A 176 -15.11 8.42 -5.08
CA VAL A 176 -13.73 8.92 -5.05
C VAL A 176 -13.75 10.39 -4.67
N ILE A 177 -12.80 10.80 -3.84
CA ILE A 177 -12.60 12.20 -3.45
C ILE A 177 -11.13 12.56 -3.66
N ALA A 178 -10.91 13.72 -4.25
CA ALA A 178 -9.65 14.42 -4.25
C ALA A 178 -9.67 15.58 -3.25
N VAL A 179 -8.58 15.74 -2.49
CA VAL A 179 -8.45 16.75 -1.44
C VAL A 179 -7.11 17.44 -1.55
N CYS A 180 -7.00 18.68 -1.07
CA CYS A 180 -5.69 19.21 -0.69
C CYS A 180 -5.12 18.26 0.36
N ALA A 181 -3.91 17.76 0.14
CA ALA A 181 -3.16 17.00 1.12
C ALA A 181 -2.99 17.88 2.36
N ARG A 182 -2.01 18.78 2.44
CA ARG A 182 -1.65 19.52 3.68
C ARG A 182 -2.79 19.93 4.62
N HIS A 183 -3.88 20.44 4.06
CA HIS A 183 -5.00 21.02 4.78
C HIS A 183 -6.25 20.12 4.83
N GLY A 184 -6.29 19.04 4.05
CA GLY A 184 -7.40 18.09 3.98
C GLY A 184 -8.68 18.63 3.35
N PHE A 185 -8.69 19.84 2.79
CA PHE A 185 -9.87 20.46 2.18
C PHE A 185 -10.32 19.68 0.94
N ILE A 186 -11.63 19.42 0.86
CA ILE A 186 -12.23 18.83 -0.33
C ILE A 186 -12.39 19.95 -1.36
N GLY A 187 -11.85 19.74 -2.56
CA GLY A 187 -11.90 20.73 -3.62
C GLY A 187 -13.25 20.82 -4.33
N PRO A 188 -13.52 21.94 -5.02
CA PRO A 188 -14.66 22.00 -5.95
C PRO A 188 -14.45 21.01 -7.08
N ASN A 189 -15.52 20.36 -7.54
CA ASN A 189 -15.45 19.31 -8.58
C ASN A 189 -14.41 18.20 -8.30
N ALA A 190 -14.16 17.90 -7.02
CA ALA A 190 -13.16 16.93 -6.60
C ALA A 190 -13.78 15.58 -6.16
N VAL A 191 -15.09 15.40 -6.35
CA VAL A 191 -15.83 14.22 -5.91
C VAL A 191 -16.52 13.54 -7.09
N GLY A 192 -16.32 12.22 -7.23
CA GLY A 192 -16.92 11.43 -8.31
C GLY A 192 -17.47 10.09 -7.84
N ASP A 193 -18.64 9.71 -8.36
CA ASP A 193 -19.24 8.41 -8.04
C ASP A 193 -18.51 7.25 -8.75
N LEU A 194 -18.38 6.12 -8.05
CA LEU A 194 -17.75 4.89 -8.56
C LEU A 194 -18.80 3.85 -8.97
N GLN A 195 -18.81 3.45 -10.24
CA GLN A 195 -19.76 2.47 -10.76
C GLN A 195 -19.31 1.03 -10.48
N LYS A 196 -18.00 0.76 -10.53
CA LYS A 196 -17.43 -0.56 -10.28
C LYS A 196 -16.00 -0.46 -9.78
N GLY A 197 -15.80 -0.45 -8.47
CA GLY A 197 -14.46 -0.35 -7.88
C GLY A 197 -13.79 1.01 -8.16
N LYS A 198 -12.55 1.19 -7.69
CA LYS A 198 -11.72 2.36 -7.99
C LYS A 198 -11.07 2.15 -9.35
N ARG A 199 -11.67 2.67 -10.43
CA ARG A 199 -11.07 2.58 -11.77
C ARG A 199 -10.20 3.79 -12.09
N TYR A 200 -9.17 3.60 -12.90
CA TYR A 200 -8.35 4.71 -13.39
C TYR A 200 -9.17 5.80 -14.07
N CYS A 201 -10.12 5.47 -14.96
CA CYS A 201 -10.98 6.47 -15.60
C CYS A 201 -11.80 7.33 -14.62
N ASN A 202 -12.22 6.76 -13.49
CA ASN A 202 -12.93 7.49 -12.44
C ASN A 202 -11.96 8.43 -11.69
N VAL A 203 -10.80 7.89 -11.30
CA VAL A 203 -9.76 8.63 -10.58
C VAL A 203 -9.21 9.75 -11.46
N ASP A 204 -8.76 9.45 -12.67
CA ASP A 204 -8.14 10.39 -13.61
C ASP A 204 -9.09 11.52 -13.99
N TYR A 205 -10.40 11.28 -14.13
CA TYR A 205 -11.35 12.35 -14.42
C TYR A 205 -11.54 13.27 -13.22
N VAL A 206 -11.67 12.72 -12.01
CA VAL A 206 -11.81 13.50 -10.77
C VAL A 206 -10.52 14.26 -10.48
N MET A 207 -9.40 13.59 -10.69
CA MET A 207 -8.07 14.16 -10.62
C MET A 207 -8.01 15.29 -11.63
N ALA A 208 -8.23 15.11 -12.94
CA ALA A 208 -8.23 16.13 -13.99
C ALA A 208 -9.19 17.30 -13.73
N SER A 209 -10.39 17.02 -13.20
CA SER A 209 -11.37 18.04 -12.82
C SER A 209 -10.86 18.91 -11.68
N PHE A 210 -10.04 18.35 -10.79
CA PHE A 210 -9.38 19.05 -9.69
C PHE A 210 -7.97 19.57 -10.06
N LEU A 211 -7.27 18.89 -10.99
CA LEU A 211 -5.88 19.01 -11.47
C LEU A 211 -5.71 20.04 -12.59
N ALA A 212 -6.57 21.03 -12.62
CA ALA A 212 -6.06 22.32 -13.06
C ALA A 212 -4.76 22.74 -12.31
N LEU A 213 -4.21 22.01 -11.29
CA LEU A 213 -2.80 21.95 -10.77
C LEU A 213 -2.50 20.62 -9.98
N ARG A 214 -1.22 20.14 -9.88
CA ARG A 214 -0.59 18.79 -9.53
C ARG A 214 -0.90 18.04 -8.17
N THR A 215 -0.45 16.76 -8.00
CA THR A 215 -0.92 15.72 -6.99
C THR A 215 0.10 14.90 -6.14
N ASP A 216 -0.37 14.29 -5.03
CA ASP A 216 0.22 13.28 -4.09
C ASP A 216 -0.86 12.58 -3.20
N GLY A 217 -0.81 11.28 -2.87
CA GLY A 217 -1.97 10.42 -2.58
C GLY A 217 -2.47 10.06 -1.16
N GLU A 218 -1.98 10.60 -0.03
CA GLU A 218 -2.25 9.95 1.30
C GLU A 218 -3.35 10.55 2.21
N GLU A 219 -3.81 11.79 2.01
CA GLU A 219 -4.67 12.47 3.01
C GLU A 219 -6.20 12.21 3.04
N PRO A 220 -6.89 11.74 1.98
CA PRO A 220 -8.35 11.61 1.99
C PRO A 220 -8.85 10.52 2.94
N GLU A 221 -7.99 9.59 3.38
CA GLU A 221 -8.37 8.54 4.33
C GLU A 221 -8.88 9.10 5.67
N GLN A 222 -8.34 10.24 6.13
CA GLN A 222 -8.77 10.86 7.38
C GLN A 222 -10.20 11.42 7.27
N ASN A 223 -10.59 11.90 6.08
CA ASN A 223 -11.93 12.44 5.84
C ASN A 223 -13.02 11.35 5.90
N TRP A 224 -12.69 10.10 5.56
CA TRP A 224 -13.67 9.01 5.56
C TRP A 224 -14.27 8.71 6.92
N SER A 225 -13.50 8.85 7.99
CA SER A 225 -14.01 8.66 9.36
C SER A 225 -15.25 9.49 9.66
N ARG A 226 -15.40 10.66 9.03
CA ARG A 226 -16.53 11.59 9.21
C ARG A 226 -17.68 11.32 8.24
N HIS A 227 -17.37 10.94 7.00
CA HIS A 227 -18.37 10.69 5.97
C HIS A 227 -18.99 9.29 6.05
N ASP A 228 -18.29 8.34 6.66
CA ASP A 228 -18.77 6.97 6.85
C ASP A 228 -20.09 6.92 7.65
N GLY A 229 -20.32 7.87 8.56
CA GLY A 229 -21.57 7.98 9.31
C GLY A 229 -22.79 8.29 8.44
N ALA A 230 -22.60 8.99 7.31
CA ALA A 230 -23.66 9.30 6.35
C ALA A 230 -23.93 8.14 5.37
N ALA A 231 -23.09 7.11 5.34
CA ALA A 231 -23.22 6.01 4.38
C ALA A 231 -24.54 5.23 4.51
N PRO A 232 -25.05 4.88 5.71
CA PRO A 232 -26.31 4.15 5.84
C PRO A 232 -27.54 4.98 5.40
N SER A 233 -27.57 6.28 5.70
CA SER A 233 -28.71 7.15 5.37
C SER A 233 -28.76 7.50 3.88
N THR A 234 -27.61 7.77 3.28
CA THR A 234 -27.51 8.14 1.85
C THR A 234 -27.69 6.96 0.89
N ARG A 235 -27.63 5.73 1.39
CA ARG A 235 -27.67 4.51 0.56
C ARG A 235 -28.99 4.28 -0.15
N GLU A 236 -30.09 4.65 0.47
CA GLU A 236 -31.46 4.45 -0.03
C GLU A 236 -32.02 5.70 -0.75
N MET A 237 -31.24 6.81 -0.77
CA MET A 237 -31.67 8.08 -1.37
C MET A 237 -31.61 8.05 -2.92
N GLY A 238 -32.43 8.92 -3.53
CA GLY A 238 -32.35 9.24 -4.95
C GLY A 238 -31.03 9.94 -5.33
N PRO A 239 -30.67 9.95 -6.62
CA PRO A 239 -29.40 10.49 -7.09
C PRO A 239 -29.16 11.98 -6.79
N SER A 240 -30.17 12.85 -6.82
CA SER A 240 -30.03 14.27 -6.43
C SER A 240 -29.99 14.41 -4.93
N SER A 241 -30.99 13.85 -4.24
CA SER A 241 -31.12 13.98 -2.79
C SER A 241 -29.87 13.49 -2.05
N ARG A 242 -29.22 12.44 -2.58
CA ARG A 242 -27.93 11.96 -2.07
C ARG A 242 -26.80 12.95 -2.32
N GLU A 243 -26.68 13.48 -3.53
CA GLU A 243 -25.63 14.43 -3.92
C GLU A 243 -25.71 15.66 -3.00
N ASP A 244 -26.89 16.25 -2.87
CA ASP A 244 -27.13 17.43 -2.01
C ASP A 244 -26.82 17.15 -0.54
N THR A 245 -27.21 15.98 -0.03
CA THR A 245 -26.91 15.57 1.36
C THR A 245 -25.40 15.41 1.58
N LEU A 246 -24.70 14.80 0.62
CA LEU A 246 -23.25 14.63 0.69
C LEU A 246 -22.52 15.96 0.54
N GLU A 247 -22.98 16.86 -0.33
CA GLU A 247 -22.44 18.22 -0.44
C GLU A 247 -22.54 18.97 0.87
N ALA A 248 -23.68 18.92 1.55
CA ALA A 248 -23.83 19.55 2.87
C ALA A 248 -22.87 18.95 3.92
N HIS A 249 -22.64 17.63 3.88
CA HIS A 249 -21.67 16.98 4.76
C HIS A 249 -20.21 17.36 4.43
N PHE A 250 -19.86 17.48 3.15
CA PHE A 250 -18.54 17.93 2.71
C PHE A 250 -18.31 19.39 3.07
N ASP A 251 -19.34 20.23 2.91
CA ASP A 251 -19.29 21.64 3.27
C ASP A 251 -19.06 21.84 4.76
N TYR A 252 -19.86 21.17 5.59
CA TYR A 252 -19.68 21.20 7.03
C TYR A 252 -18.28 20.69 7.45
N ALA A 253 -17.75 19.68 6.77
CA ALA A 253 -16.40 19.17 7.03
C ALA A 253 -15.31 20.20 6.67
N ASN A 254 -15.48 20.94 5.58
CA ASN A 254 -14.56 22.01 5.19
C ASN A 254 -14.70 23.23 6.12
N TRP A 255 -15.91 23.67 6.44
CA TRP A 255 -16.15 24.75 7.40
C TRP A 255 -15.51 24.45 8.76
N TRP A 256 -15.70 23.23 9.27
CA TRP A 256 -15.10 22.83 10.54
C TRP A 256 -13.57 22.84 10.48
N LYS A 257 -12.96 22.39 9.36
CA LYS A 257 -11.51 22.48 9.15
C LYS A 257 -11.03 23.92 9.14
N TYR A 258 -11.80 24.81 8.52
CA TYR A 258 -11.49 26.24 8.47
C TYR A 258 -11.49 26.85 9.89
N VAL A 259 -12.52 26.55 10.69
CA VAL A 259 -12.64 27.05 12.07
C VAL A 259 -11.57 26.47 13.00
N ASP A 260 -11.30 25.16 12.91
CA ASP A 260 -10.33 24.45 13.78
C ASP A 260 -8.89 24.51 13.23
N MET A 261 -8.65 25.23 12.13
CA MET A 261 -7.36 25.18 11.42
C MET A 261 -6.19 25.60 12.31
N GLY A 262 -6.36 26.69 13.08
CA GLY A 262 -5.32 27.19 13.98
C GLY A 262 -4.93 26.17 15.04
N ASP A 263 -5.92 25.63 15.75
CA ASP A 263 -5.71 24.62 16.79
C ASP A 263 -5.15 23.31 16.23
N SER A 264 -5.65 22.89 15.07
CA SER A 264 -5.18 21.69 14.38
C SER A 264 -3.73 21.83 13.94
N LEU A 265 -3.35 22.94 13.31
CA LEU A 265 -1.98 23.22 12.89
C LEU A 265 -1.04 23.32 14.09
N HIS A 266 -1.46 23.97 15.18
CA HIS A 266 -0.67 24.06 16.40
C HIS A 266 -0.41 22.67 17.02
N LYS A 267 -1.43 21.81 17.11
CA LYS A 267 -1.30 20.43 17.58
C LYS A 267 -0.39 19.60 16.66
N LYS A 268 -0.59 19.71 15.35
CA LYS A 268 0.25 19.02 14.34
C LYS A 268 1.70 19.47 14.44
N HIS A 269 1.96 20.76 14.63
CA HIS A 269 3.32 21.28 14.80
C HIS A 269 3.99 20.71 16.05
N HIS A 270 3.33 20.74 17.20
CA HIS A 270 3.87 20.13 18.43
C HIS A 270 4.16 18.63 18.25
N GLN A 271 3.26 17.91 17.59
CA GLN A 271 3.47 16.49 17.31
C GLN A 271 4.62 16.27 16.32
N ALA A 272 4.75 17.12 15.30
CA ALA A 272 5.83 17.05 14.31
C ALA A 272 7.20 17.31 14.95
N VAL A 273 7.32 18.30 15.83
CA VAL A 273 8.58 18.58 16.57
C VAL A 273 8.97 17.38 17.42
N LYS A 274 8.02 16.78 18.14
CA LYS A 274 8.28 15.57 18.93
C LYS A 274 8.69 14.39 18.05
N ASN A 275 7.96 14.18 16.95
CA ASN A 275 8.23 13.09 16.02
C ASN A 275 9.60 13.26 15.33
N ALA A 276 9.97 14.49 14.95
CA ALA A 276 11.26 14.78 14.32
C ALA A 276 12.42 14.35 15.22
N ALA A 277 12.40 14.73 16.51
CA ALA A 277 13.41 14.30 17.47
C ALA A 277 13.45 12.77 17.65
N GLU A 278 12.29 12.11 17.69
CA GLU A 278 12.22 10.64 17.77
C GLU A 278 12.77 9.95 16.51
N TYR A 279 12.47 10.46 15.33
CA TYR A 279 12.92 9.91 14.06
C TYR A 279 14.40 10.17 13.81
N GLU A 280 14.90 11.34 14.19
CA GLU A 280 16.33 11.68 14.13
C GLU A 280 17.14 10.72 15.00
N GLN A 281 16.72 10.49 16.25
CA GLN A 281 17.39 9.51 17.11
C GLN A 281 17.30 8.09 16.52
N ALA A 282 16.15 7.69 15.99
CA ALA A 282 15.99 6.39 15.37
C ALA A 282 16.89 6.22 14.13
N HIS A 283 17.11 7.30 13.37
CA HIS A 283 18.01 7.33 12.23
C HIS A 283 19.48 7.20 12.67
N VAL A 284 19.89 7.95 13.69
CA VAL A 284 21.25 7.85 14.26
C VAL A 284 21.51 6.44 14.82
N ASP A 285 20.58 5.90 15.60
CA ASP A 285 20.70 4.55 16.17
C ASP A 285 20.75 3.46 15.08
N PHE A 286 20.07 3.69 13.94
CA PHE A 286 20.09 2.78 12.80
C PHE A 286 21.41 2.89 12.03
N ALA A 287 21.86 4.10 11.72
CA ALA A 287 23.13 4.36 11.04
C ALA A 287 24.32 3.81 11.83
N ALA A 288 24.33 3.97 13.16
CA ALA A 288 25.38 3.46 14.04
C ALA A 288 25.50 1.92 14.07
N ARG A 289 24.49 1.19 13.58
CA ARG A 289 24.50 -0.29 13.50
C ARG A 289 24.97 -0.81 12.14
N LEU A 290 25.18 0.08 11.17
CA LEU A 290 25.66 -0.25 9.84
C LEU A 290 27.16 0.01 9.75
N GLU A 291 27.82 -0.71 8.85
CA GLU A 291 29.22 -0.43 8.53
C GLU A 291 29.34 0.97 7.90
N PRO A 292 30.24 1.85 8.39
CA PRO A 292 30.37 3.22 7.89
C PRO A 292 30.56 3.30 6.38
N GLU A 293 31.38 2.39 5.83
CA GLU A 293 31.64 2.30 4.38
C GLU A 293 30.37 2.12 3.55
N ASN A 294 29.40 1.34 4.05
CA ASN A 294 28.13 1.11 3.36
C ASN A 294 27.22 2.34 3.45
N VAL A 295 27.25 3.06 4.57
CA VAL A 295 26.47 4.30 4.76
C VAL A 295 27.00 5.38 3.83
N ASP A 296 28.32 5.55 3.74
CA ASP A 296 28.96 6.54 2.86
C ASP A 296 28.69 6.22 1.38
N ALA A 297 28.84 4.94 0.99
CA ALA A 297 28.55 4.51 -0.37
C ALA A 297 27.09 4.75 -0.76
N TRP A 298 26.14 4.43 0.12
CA TRP A 298 24.72 4.66 -0.15
C TRP A 298 24.36 6.14 -0.16
N THR A 299 24.92 6.93 0.77
CA THR A 299 24.72 8.39 0.81
C THR A 299 25.21 9.05 -0.48
N ALA A 300 26.36 8.61 -1.01
CA ALA A 300 26.87 9.08 -2.29
C ALA A 300 25.91 8.73 -3.45
N MET A 301 25.34 7.54 -3.47
CA MET A 301 24.33 7.17 -4.48
C MET A 301 23.06 8.03 -4.39
N VAL A 302 22.58 8.32 -3.17
CA VAL A 302 21.43 9.21 -2.94
C VAL A 302 21.71 10.61 -3.46
N VAL A 303 22.86 11.20 -3.10
CA VAL A 303 23.23 12.54 -3.58
C VAL A 303 23.35 12.58 -5.10
N VAL A 304 23.92 11.55 -5.73
CA VAL A 304 24.02 11.47 -7.20
C VAL A 304 22.63 11.42 -7.84
N TYR A 305 21.72 10.61 -7.30
CA TYR A 305 20.36 10.47 -7.82
C TYR A 305 19.47 11.70 -7.57
N GLU A 306 19.57 12.34 -6.41
CA GLU A 306 18.83 13.58 -6.11
C GLU A 306 19.25 14.74 -7.01
N ASN A 307 20.53 14.77 -7.42
CA ASN A 307 21.02 15.75 -8.40
C ASN A 307 20.67 15.38 -9.85
N ASP A 308 20.63 14.08 -10.18
CA ASP A 308 20.29 13.58 -11.52
C ASP A 308 19.40 12.31 -11.44
N PRO A 309 18.07 12.48 -11.58
CA PRO A 309 17.10 11.37 -11.52
C PRO A 309 17.21 10.37 -12.68
N THR A 310 18.11 10.57 -13.65
CA THR A 310 18.40 9.59 -14.70
C THR A 310 19.37 8.50 -14.25
N GLN A 311 20.06 8.72 -13.14
CA GLN A 311 20.97 7.75 -12.54
C GLN A 311 20.22 6.56 -11.91
N PRO A 312 20.91 5.45 -11.60
CA PRO A 312 20.29 4.30 -10.97
C PRO A 312 19.61 4.68 -9.65
N ASP A 313 18.31 4.40 -9.55
CA ASP A 313 17.51 4.68 -8.35
C ASP A 313 18.07 3.92 -7.13
N PRO A 314 18.61 4.62 -6.11
CA PRO A 314 19.17 4.01 -4.91
C PRO A 314 18.10 3.44 -3.98
N TYR A 315 16.83 3.81 -4.17
CA TYR A 315 15.68 3.29 -3.42
C TYR A 315 15.09 2.04 -4.07
N PHE A 316 15.38 1.81 -5.36
CA PHE A 316 15.04 0.58 -6.02
C PHE A 316 15.91 -0.56 -5.48
N CYS A 317 15.30 -1.47 -4.72
CA CYS A 317 15.96 -2.68 -4.28
C CYS A 317 15.77 -3.75 -5.37
N PRO A 318 16.78 -4.03 -6.24
CA PRO A 318 16.67 -5.14 -7.17
C PRO A 318 16.48 -6.43 -6.38
N LEU A 319 15.56 -7.28 -6.83
CA LEU A 319 15.41 -8.66 -6.33
C LEU A 319 16.72 -9.40 -6.66
N LYS A 320 17.69 -9.34 -5.74
CA LYS A 320 19.06 -9.80 -6.00
C LYS A 320 19.15 -11.32 -6.18
N ASP A 321 18.23 -12.08 -5.59
CA ASP A 321 18.31 -13.52 -5.55
C ASP A 321 16.98 -14.19 -5.94
N LEU A 322 17.06 -15.29 -6.68
CA LEU A 322 15.91 -16.11 -7.08
C LEU A 322 15.14 -16.58 -5.84
N THR A 323 13.87 -16.16 -5.72
CA THR A 323 13.05 -16.58 -4.58
C THR A 323 12.74 -18.08 -4.65
N GLU A 324 12.35 -18.68 -3.53
CA GLU A 324 11.85 -20.07 -3.51
C GLU A 324 10.69 -20.27 -4.52
N ALA A 325 9.90 -19.22 -4.77
CA ALA A 325 8.84 -19.24 -5.77
C ALA A 325 9.38 -19.20 -7.21
N ASP A 326 10.38 -18.35 -7.49
CA ASP A 326 10.98 -18.25 -8.82
C ASP A 326 11.72 -19.53 -9.21
N ILE A 327 12.40 -20.17 -8.25
CA ILE A 327 13.05 -21.47 -8.50
C ILE A 327 12.02 -22.55 -8.83
N LYS A 328 10.89 -22.59 -8.10
CA LYS A 328 9.80 -23.53 -8.40
C LYS A 328 9.18 -23.27 -9.77
N LEU A 329 9.05 -22.01 -10.16
CA LEU A 329 8.53 -21.63 -11.47
C LEU A 329 9.48 -22.11 -12.57
N LYS A 330 10.79 -21.84 -12.45
CA LYS A 330 11.80 -22.32 -13.39
C LYS A 330 11.81 -23.85 -13.50
N LEU A 331 11.71 -24.56 -12.38
CA LEU A 331 11.63 -26.02 -12.38
C LEU A 331 10.36 -26.55 -13.06
N ALA A 332 9.22 -25.87 -12.89
CA ALA A 332 7.99 -26.23 -13.57
C ALA A 332 8.07 -25.96 -15.09
N GLU A 333 8.72 -24.88 -15.51
CA GLU A 333 8.99 -24.60 -16.93
C GLU A 333 9.93 -25.63 -17.55
N GLU A 334 10.99 -26.01 -16.84
CA GLU A 334 11.91 -27.09 -17.26
C GLU A 334 11.18 -28.42 -17.41
N ASP A 335 10.29 -28.77 -16.47
CA ASP A 335 9.47 -29.98 -16.57
C ASP A 335 8.52 -29.94 -17.79
N LEU A 336 7.95 -28.77 -18.12
CA LEU A 336 7.10 -28.61 -19.31
C LEU A 336 7.90 -28.79 -20.61
N VAL A 337 9.10 -28.21 -20.68
CA VAL A 337 9.99 -28.37 -21.84
C VAL A 337 10.42 -29.83 -21.99
N ALA A 338 10.78 -30.51 -20.89
CA ALA A 338 11.12 -31.92 -20.91
C ALA A 338 9.94 -32.80 -21.37
N ALA A 339 8.71 -32.50 -20.94
CA ALA A 339 7.51 -33.19 -21.39
C ALA A 339 7.24 -32.96 -22.89
N GLN A 340 7.45 -31.75 -23.41
CA GLN A 340 7.33 -31.44 -24.84
C GLN A 340 8.37 -32.16 -25.70
N GLN A 341 9.57 -32.39 -25.16
CA GLN A 341 10.64 -33.13 -25.82
C GLN A 341 10.44 -34.66 -25.76
N GLY A 342 9.36 -35.14 -25.15
CA GLY A 342 9.03 -36.57 -25.06
C GLY A 342 9.76 -37.31 -23.94
N ASN A 343 10.41 -36.61 -23.01
CA ASN A 343 11.01 -37.23 -21.83
C ASN A 343 9.91 -37.46 -20.77
N LEU A 344 9.29 -38.64 -20.81
CA LEU A 344 8.19 -38.99 -19.91
C LEU A 344 8.73 -39.32 -18.51
N ALA A 345 8.23 -38.59 -17.51
CA ALA A 345 8.51 -38.89 -16.11
C ALA A 345 7.93 -40.29 -15.73
N LEU A 346 8.57 -40.95 -14.75
CA LEU A 346 8.15 -42.30 -14.28
C LEU A 346 6.74 -42.31 -13.66
N HIS A 347 6.26 -41.16 -13.20
CA HIS A 347 4.93 -40.94 -12.63
C HIS A 347 4.31 -39.67 -13.22
N GLU A 348 2.99 -39.51 -13.13
CA GLU A 348 2.25 -38.28 -13.49
C GLU A 348 2.78 -37.00 -12.78
N VAL A 349 3.59 -37.16 -11.74
CA VAL A 349 4.17 -36.07 -10.94
C VAL A 349 5.66 -36.06 -11.19
N SER A 350 6.21 -34.92 -11.63
CA SER A 350 7.63 -34.78 -11.91
C SER A 350 8.51 -34.92 -10.66
N PRO A 351 9.80 -35.29 -10.81
CA PRO A 351 10.75 -35.34 -9.69
C PRO A 351 10.86 -34.01 -8.93
N SER A 352 10.83 -32.88 -9.65
CA SER A 352 10.90 -31.54 -9.06
C SER A 352 9.67 -31.25 -8.19
N SER A 353 8.46 -31.59 -8.68
CA SER A 353 7.20 -31.42 -7.97
C SER A 353 7.13 -32.31 -6.72
N MET A 354 7.65 -33.53 -6.81
CA MET A 354 7.76 -34.45 -5.69
C MET A 354 8.66 -33.88 -4.57
N LEU A 355 9.84 -33.36 -4.92
CA LEU A 355 10.75 -32.71 -3.96
C LEU A 355 10.11 -31.47 -3.32
N VAL A 356 9.39 -30.65 -4.10
CA VAL A 356 8.65 -29.49 -3.57
C VAL A 356 7.59 -29.91 -2.55
N GLU A 357 6.85 -30.99 -2.79
CA GLU A 357 5.88 -31.52 -1.81
C GLU A 357 6.57 -32.12 -0.57
N LEU A 358 7.69 -32.82 -0.72
CA LEU A 358 8.49 -33.29 0.41
C LEU A 358 8.97 -32.14 1.31
N LEU A 359 9.48 -31.06 0.72
CA LEU A 359 9.90 -29.87 1.47
C LEU A 359 8.73 -29.19 2.19
N LYS A 360 7.53 -29.16 1.58
CA LYS A 360 6.31 -28.66 2.24
C LYS A 360 5.89 -29.55 3.42
N ILE A 361 6.08 -30.86 3.32
CA ILE A 361 5.83 -31.80 4.42
C ILE A 361 6.85 -31.59 5.53
N GLU A 362 8.13 -31.45 5.20
CA GLU A 362 9.21 -31.15 6.14
C GLU A 362 8.90 -29.89 6.97
N ASP A 363 8.50 -28.81 6.31
CA ASP A 363 8.10 -27.56 6.97
C ASP A 363 6.86 -27.74 7.88
N LYS A 364 5.92 -28.61 7.51
CA LYS A 364 4.76 -28.94 8.37
C LYS A 364 5.16 -29.76 9.58
N GLN A 365 6.00 -30.78 9.43
CA GLN A 365 6.52 -31.59 10.53
C GLN A 365 7.21 -30.70 11.57
N ARG A 366 8.08 -29.77 11.13
CA ARG A 366 8.75 -28.81 12.02
C ARG A 366 7.79 -27.91 12.78
N ARG A 367 6.82 -27.31 12.07
CA ARG A 367 5.80 -26.45 12.71
C ARG A 367 4.93 -27.23 13.69
N PHE A 368 4.67 -28.51 13.43
CA PHE A 368 3.93 -29.37 14.33
C PHE A 368 4.74 -29.67 15.61
N LYS A 369 6.02 -30.03 15.48
CA LYS A 369 6.94 -30.23 16.63
C LYS A 369 7.00 -29.01 17.55
N LEU A 370 7.18 -27.82 16.97
CA LEU A 370 7.25 -26.56 17.73
C LEU A 370 5.96 -26.20 18.48
N ARG A 371 4.80 -26.65 17.99
CA ARG A 371 3.51 -26.44 18.67
C ARG A 371 3.26 -27.50 19.73
N TYR A 372 3.64 -28.75 19.45
CA TYR A 372 3.41 -29.87 20.35
C TYR A 372 4.17 -29.73 21.68
N THR A 373 5.42 -29.25 21.64
CA THR A 373 6.20 -28.98 22.87
C THR A 373 5.57 -27.94 23.79
N LYS A 374 4.66 -27.10 23.27
CA LYS A 374 3.96 -26.04 24.02
C LYS A 374 2.57 -26.47 24.51
N ALA A 375 2.05 -27.62 24.05
CA ALA A 375 0.64 -28.01 24.11
C ALA A 375 0.24 -28.92 25.29
N GLN A 376 1.07 -29.05 26.34
CA GLN A 376 0.77 -29.97 27.45
C GLN A 376 -0.45 -29.60 28.33
N LEU A 377 -1.16 -28.50 28.03
CA LEU A 377 -2.31 -28.00 28.81
C LEU A 377 -3.50 -27.56 27.92
N GLU A 378 -3.78 -28.29 26.83
CA GLU A 378 -4.80 -27.92 25.85
C GLU A 378 -6.21 -28.50 26.14
N THR A 379 -7.22 -27.73 25.73
CA THR A 379 -8.66 -28.09 25.83
C THR A 379 -9.04 -29.19 24.83
N ALA A 380 -10.13 -29.93 25.08
CA ALA A 380 -10.61 -31.01 24.21
C ALA A 380 -10.85 -30.57 22.73
N ALA A 381 -11.30 -29.33 22.52
CA ALA A 381 -11.50 -28.77 21.19
C ALA A 381 -10.17 -28.54 20.44
N GLN A 382 -9.13 -28.08 21.14
CA GLN A 382 -7.79 -27.88 20.58
C GLN A 382 -7.13 -29.24 20.27
N ASN A 383 -7.27 -30.22 21.15
CA ASN A 383 -6.80 -31.59 20.92
C ASN A 383 -7.47 -32.24 19.70
N THR A 384 -8.76 -31.99 19.49
CA THR A 384 -9.49 -32.47 18.30
C THR A 384 -8.93 -31.86 17.02
N GLU A 385 -8.65 -30.54 17.02
CA GLU A 385 -8.05 -29.85 15.89
C GLU A 385 -6.61 -30.31 15.62
N HIS A 386 -5.84 -30.63 16.67
CA HIS A 386 -4.50 -31.21 16.57
C HIS A 386 -4.54 -32.61 15.95
N ALA A 387 -5.48 -33.46 16.38
CA ALA A 387 -5.69 -34.78 15.80
C ALA A 387 -6.07 -34.71 14.30
N LYS A 388 -6.94 -33.78 13.90
CA LYS A 388 -7.27 -33.52 12.49
C LYS A 388 -6.04 -33.10 11.67
N LYS A 389 -5.18 -32.25 12.22
CA LYS A 389 -3.94 -31.83 11.56
C LYS A 389 -2.93 -32.97 11.43
N ARG A 390 -2.83 -33.82 12.47
CA ARG A 390 -1.97 -35.01 12.49
C ARG A 390 -2.41 -36.04 11.45
N SER A 391 -3.71 -36.33 11.35
CA SER A 391 -4.24 -37.24 10.33
C SER A 391 -4.09 -36.70 8.90
N ALA A 392 -4.24 -35.38 8.72
CA ALA A 392 -3.97 -34.73 7.43
C ALA A 392 -2.49 -34.82 7.02
N LEU A 393 -1.56 -34.67 7.98
CA LEU A 393 -0.13 -34.84 7.73
C LEU A 393 0.20 -36.30 7.37
N GLN A 394 -0.31 -37.27 8.13
CA GLN A 394 -0.13 -38.70 7.86
C GLN A 394 -0.59 -39.08 6.44
N ARG A 395 -1.76 -38.60 6.01
CA ARG A 395 -2.27 -38.86 4.64
C ARG A 395 -1.35 -38.28 3.57
N LYS A 396 -0.79 -37.08 3.79
CA LYS A 396 0.15 -36.46 2.84
C LYS A 396 1.48 -37.20 2.78
N VAL A 397 2.02 -37.62 3.92
CA VAL A 397 3.23 -38.44 3.97
C VAL A 397 3.02 -39.76 3.22
N ALA A 398 1.91 -40.45 3.45
CA ALA A 398 1.59 -41.70 2.75
C ALA A 398 1.47 -41.52 1.23
N ALA A 399 0.79 -40.46 0.78
CA ALA A 399 0.61 -40.18 -0.65
C ALA A 399 1.93 -39.82 -1.37
N VAL A 400 2.82 -39.06 -0.72
CA VAL A 400 4.12 -38.72 -1.33
C VAL A 400 5.06 -39.92 -1.32
N ARG A 401 4.98 -40.82 -0.33
CA ARG A 401 5.84 -42.01 -0.25
C ARG A 401 5.66 -42.99 -1.41
N SER A 402 4.44 -43.18 -1.92
CA SER A 402 4.23 -44.03 -3.09
C SER A 402 4.92 -43.48 -4.34
N ILE A 403 4.91 -42.15 -4.49
CA ILE A 403 5.60 -41.46 -5.59
C ILE A 403 7.11 -41.49 -5.37
N GLN A 404 7.56 -41.23 -4.14
CA GLN A 404 8.98 -41.20 -3.77
C GLN A 404 9.65 -42.57 -3.98
N ALA A 405 8.98 -43.67 -3.66
CA ALA A 405 9.50 -45.01 -3.88
C ALA A 405 9.76 -45.33 -5.37
N MET A 406 9.08 -44.66 -6.30
CA MET A 406 9.27 -44.83 -7.74
C MET A 406 10.53 -44.11 -8.24
N TYR A 407 10.83 -42.93 -7.70
CA TYR A 407 12.02 -42.13 -8.06
C TYR A 407 13.27 -42.45 -7.21
N MET A 408 13.06 -42.99 -6.01
CA MET A 408 14.08 -43.34 -5.02
C MET A 408 13.89 -44.80 -4.55
N PRO A 409 14.29 -45.80 -5.37
CA PRO A 409 14.11 -47.23 -5.08
C PRO A 409 14.63 -47.74 -3.72
N PRO A 410 15.71 -47.20 -3.13
CA PRO A 410 16.19 -47.64 -1.80
C PRO A 410 15.26 -47.30 -0.64
N LEU A 411 14.28 -46.40 -0.84
CA LEU A 411 13.45 -45.85 0.22
C LEU A 411 12.71 -46.90 1.08
N PRO A 412 12.05 -47.93 0.51
CA PRO A 412 11.34 -48.93 1.31
C PRO A 412 12.30 -49.71 2.24
N ARG A 413 13.52 -49.99 1.76
CA ARG A 413 14.57 -50.64 2.54
C ARG A 413 14.98 -49.77 3.73
N LEU A 414 15.25 -48.47 3.49
CA LEU A 414 15.67 -47.52 4.52
C LEU A 414 14.57 -47.26 5.57
N LEU A 415 13.31 -47.23 5.16
CA LEU A 415 12.18 -47.13 6.07
C LEU A 415 12.04 -48.40 6.92
N ALA A 416 12.19 -49.59 6.33
CA ALA A 416 12.12 -50.84 7.06
C ALA A 416 13.25 -50.97 8.10
N THR A 417 14.48 -50.59 7.74
CA THR A 417 15.63 -50.63 8.67
C THR A 417 15.45 -49.66 9.83
N THR A 418 15.02 -48.42 9.57
CA THR A 418 14.80 -47.43 10.65
C THR A 418 13.66 -47.80 11.58
N LEU A 419 12.58 -48.40 11.07
CA LEU A 419 11.49 -48.92 11.90
C LEU A 419 11.94 -50.13 12.73
N ALA A 420 12.75 -51.03 12.16
CA ALA A 420 13.29 -52.18 12.88
C ALA A 420 14.28 -51.77 13.98
N GLU A 421 15.15 -50.79 13.72
CA GLU A 421 16.10 -50.23 14.70
C GLU A 421 15.37 -49.57 15.88
N SER A 422 14.26 -48.89 15.61
CA SER A 422 13.45 -48.25 16.65
C SER A 422 12.69 -49.21 17.56
N SER A 423 12.42 -50.42 17.06
CA SER A 423 11.71 -51.47 17.79
C SER A 423 12.65 -52.30 18.69
N ARG A 424 13.97 -52.04 18.64
CA ARG A 424 14.97 -52.70 19.46
C ARG A 424 15.00 -52.06 20.86
N PRO A 425 14.95 -52.82 21.97
CA PRO A 425 14.98 -52.24 23.31
C PRO A 425 16.28 -51.44 23.52
N PRO A 426 16.22 -50.25 24.14
CA PRO A 426 17.41 -49.41 24.30
C PRO A 426 18.43 -50.11 25.20
N ALA A 427 19.68 -50.18 24.74
CA ALA A 427 20.80 -50.51 25.60
C ALA A 427 20.89 -49.45 26.70
N VAL A 428 21.03 -49.91 27.94
CA VAL A 428 21.05 -49.11 29.17
C VAL A 428 22.03 -47.93 29.02
N SER A 429 21.50 -46.73 28.81
CA SER A 429 22.24 -45.49 29.01
C SER A 429 21.32 -44.49 29.71
N SER A 430 21.79 -44.02 30.86
CA SER A 430 21.14 -43.06 31.73
C SER A 430 21.10 -41.69 31.07
N ASN A 431 20.01 -41.36 30.38
CA ASN A 431 19.55 -39.98 30.20
C ASN A 431 18.05 -39.98 29.87
N THR A 432 17.27 -39.33 30.73
CA THR A 432 15.81 -39.23 30.72
C THR A 432 15.31 -38.42 29.53
N THR A 433 15.36 -38.98 28.32
CA THR A 433 14.67 -38.45 27.14
C THR A 433 13.93 -39.61 26.49
N VAL A 434 12.60 -39.61 26.56
CA VAL A 434 11.77 -40.61 25.87
C VAL A 434 12.14 -40.57 24.38
N PRO A 435 12.54 -41.70 23.75
CA PRO A 435 12.85 -41.73 22.34
C PRO A 435 11.64 -41.21 21.54
N PRO A 436 11.84 -40.36 20.52
CA PRO A 436 10.73 -39.84 19.73
C PRO A 436 9.96 -41.01 19.09
N ASP A 437 8.64 -41.07 19.31
CA ASP A 437 7.76 -42.05 18.67
C ASP A 437 7.85 -41.87 17.14
N LEU A 438 8.49 -42.81 16.47
CA LEU A 438 8.68 -42.83 15.02
C LEU A 438 7.41 -43.21 14.26
N HIS A 439 6.38 -43.73 14.94
CA HIS A 439 5.06 -43.91 14.35
C HIS A 439 4.30 -42.59 14.22
N ALA A 440 4.71 -41.53 14.94
CA ALA A 440 4.12 -40.21 14.80
C ALA A 440 4.53 -39.55 13.46
N PRO A 441 3.58 -39.03 12.65
CA PRO A 441 3.87 -38.43 11.34
C PRO A 441 4.84 -37.25 11.41
N GLU A 442 4.92 -36.56 12.54
CA GLU A 442 5.87 -35.47 12.79
C GLU A 442 7.32 -35.95 12.92
N ASN A 443 7.56 -37.18 13.37
CA ASN A 443 8.89 -37.73 13.62
C ASN A 443 9.38 -38.67 12.52
N GLN A 444 8.50 -39.07 11.60
CA GLN A 444 8.85 -39.94 10.48
C GLN A 444 9.92 -39.30 9.57
N PRO A 445 11.04 -39.98 9.29
CA PRO A 445 12.05 -39.49 8.35
C PRO A 445 11.47 -39.45 6.94
N LEU A 446 11.84 -38.39 6.20
CA LEU A 446 11.42 -38.18 4.81
C LEU A 446 12.47 -38.68 3.80
N PHE A 447 13.73 -38.90 4.21
CA PHE A 447 14.84 -39.35 3.36
C PHE A 447 14.95 -38.56 2.05
N LEU A 448 15.24 -37.27 2.19
CA LEU A 448 15.58 -36.42 1.04
C LEU A 448 16.94 -36.84 0.44
N PRO A 449 17.23 -36.55 -0.83
CA PRO A 449 18.51 -36.87 -1.47
C PRO A 449 19.74 -36.52 -0.63
N GLY A 450 19.78 -35.34 0.00
CA GLY A 450 20.88 -34.91 0.87
C GLY A 450 20.98 -35.62 2.22
N GLN A 451 20.07 -36.54 2.53
CA GLN A 451 20.08 -37.39 3.72
C GLN A 451 20.51 -38.84 3.41
N LEU A 452 20.72 -39.17 2.14
CA LEU A 452 21.12 -40.50 1.70
C LEU A 452 22.64 -40.70 1.73
N SER A 453 23.06 -41.96 1.82
CA SER A 453 24.44 -42.35 1.55
C SER A 453 24.78 -42.19 0.06
N SER A 454 26.04 -42.01 -0.29
CA SER A 454 26.46 -41.93 -1.70
C SER A 454 26.08 -43.18 -2.50
N GLU A 455 26.05 -44.35 -1.86
CA GLU A 455 25.63 -45.63 -2.47
C GLU A 455 24.13 -45.64 -2.77
N ASP A 456 23.29 -45.19 -1.83
CA ASP A 456 21.84 -45.11 -2.01
C ASP A 456 21.44 -44.02 -3.02
N LEU A 457 22.21 -42.94 -3.11
CA LEU A 457 21.95 -41.87 -4.06
C LEU A 457 22.17 -42.32 -5.51
N GLN A 458 23.14 -43.20 -5.76
CA GLN A 458 23.40 -43.77 -7.10
C GLN A 458 22.25 -44.65 -7.61
N LEU A 459 21.45 -45.21 -6.71
CA LEU A 459 20.27 -46.02 -7.05
C LEU A 459 19.03 -45.16 -7.35
N CYS A 460 19.08 -43.85 -7.08
CA CYS A 460 17.99 -42.92 -7.37
C CYS A 460 18.05 -42.40 -8.81
N THR A 461 16.95 -41.80 -9.27
CA THR A 461 16.90 -41.14 -10.59
C THR A 461 17.98 -40.05 -10.67
N PRO A 462 18.75 -39.94 -11.78
CA PRO A 462 19.83 -38.96 -11.88
C PRO A 462 19.31 -37.53 -11.79
N GLY A 463 20.11 -36.63 -11.19
CA GLY A 463 19.79 -35.20 -11.07
C GLY A 463 18.91 -34.81 -9.87
N LEU A 464 18.43 -35.76 -9.04
CA LEU A 464 17.65 -35.43 -7.84
C LEU A 464 18.44 -34.58 -6.82
N ALA A 465 19.74 -34.82 -6.69
CA ALA A 465 20.61 -34.07 -5.78
C ALA A 465 20.72 -32.59 -6.21
N ASP A 466 20.89 -32.34 -7.51
CA ASP A 466 21.00 -30.99 -8.08
C ASP A 466 19.67 -30.23 -7.95
N LEU A 467 18.54 -30.91 -8.15
CA LEU A 467 17.22 -30.35 -7.93
C LEU A 467 16.98 -29.97 -6.46
N GLU A 468 17.40 -30.83 -5.51
CA GLU A 468 17.33 -30.48 -4.09
C GLU A 468 18.23 -29.28 -3.78
N GLU A 469 19.47 -29.25 -4.28
CA GLU A 469 20.39 -28.14 -4.06
C GLU A 469 19.79 -26.80 -4.50
N ARG A 470 19.25 -26.73 -5.73
CA ARG A 470 18.57 -25.52 -6.24
C ARG A 470 17.41 -25.09 -5.35
N LEU A 471 16.61 -26.04 -4.86
CA LEU A 471 15.51 -25.73 -3.93
C LEU A 471 16.01 -25.26 -2.56
N ARG A 472 17.10 -25.82 -2.05
CA ARG A 472 17.73 -25.37 -0.78
C ARG A 472 18.30 -23.97 -0.91
N ASP A 473 18.81 -23.58 -2.07
CA ASP A 473 19.33 -22.23 -2.32
C ASP A 473 18.24 -21.18 -2.21
N GLY A 474 17.09 -21.42 -2.85
CA GLY A 474 15.92 -20.55 -2.68
C GLY A 474 15.42 -20.53 -1.24
N GLN A 475 15.44 -21.68 -0.54
CA GLN A 475 15.03 -21.74 0.87
C GLN A 475 15.96 -20.95 1.80
N LEU A 476 17.27 -20.94 1.55
CA LEU A 476 18.24 -20.21 2.38
C LEU A 476 18.00 -18.70 2.30
N HIS A 477 17.92 -18.15 1.09
CA HIS A 477 17.67 -16.72 0.87
C HIS A 477 16.30 -16.31 1.43
N GLU A 478 15.23 -17.02 1.04
CA GLU A 478 13.88 -16.65 1.45
C GLU A 478 13.68 -16.78 2.97
N SER A 479 14.31 -17.77 3.61
CA SER A 479 14.23 -17.93 5.07
C SER A 479 14.98 -16.81 5.79
N LEU A 480 16.13 -16.35 5.29
CA LEU A 480 16.88 -15.24 5.88
C LEU A 480 16.11 -13.92 5.76
N ASP A 481 15.54 -13.63 4.60
CA ASP A 481 14.78 -12.39 4.40
C ASP A 481 13.52 -12.37 5.26
N LYS A 482 12.77 -13.49 5.29
CA LYS A 482 11.62 -13.61 6.19
C LYS A 482 12.04 -13.50 7.65
N LEU A 483 13.21 -14.03 8.04
CA LEU A 483 13.73 -13.94 9.39
C LEU A 483 14.05 -12.48 9.76
N ARG A 484 14.74 -11.74 8.88
CA ARG A 484 15.02 -10.30 9.04
C ARG A 484 13.74 -9.49 9.24
N VAL A 485 12.72 -9.74 8.41
CA VAL A 485 11.40 -9.09 8.54
C VAL A 485 10.76 -9.42 9.89
N GLN A 486 10.75 -10.69 10.32
CA GLN A 486 10.15 -11.04 11.60
C GLN A 486 10.90 -10.48 12.81
N LEU A 487 12.24 -10.35 12.73
CA LEU A 487 13.07 -9.70 13.74
C LEU A 487 12.78 -8.19 13.82
N HIS A 488 12.60 -7.53 12.68
CA HIS A 488 12.20 -6.13 12.63
C HIS A 488 10.82 -5.94 13.27
N VAL A 489 9.84 -6.78 12.91
CA VAL A 489 8.51 -6.78 13.54
C VAL A 489 8.61 -6.99 15.06
N LYS A 490 9.49 -7.89 15.53
CA LYS A 490 9.72 -8.09 16.97
C LYS A 490 10.22 -6.81 17.64
N SER A 491 11.18 -6.13 17.03
CA SER A 491 11.71 -4.85 17.53
C SER A 491 10.61 -3.79 17.64
N CYS A 492 9.80 -3.62 16.59
CA CYS A 492 8.66 -2.71 16.60
C CYS A 492 7.64 -3.07 17.71
N LEU A 493 7.32 -4.35 17.88
CA LEU A 493 6.39 -4.81 18.93
C LEU A 493 6.93 -4.54 20.35
N LEU A 494 8.24 -4.70 20.56
CA LEU A 494 8.88 -4.40 21.84
C LEU A 494 8.87 -2.90 22.13
N ASN A 495 9.22 -2.07 21.15
CA ASN A 495 9.17 -0.61 21.26
C ASN A 495 7.74 -0.13 21.54
N PHE A 496 6.76 -0.63 20.78
CA PHE A 496 5.35 -0.31 20.99
C PHE A 496 4.87 -0.71 22.40
N LYS A 497 5.23 -1.92 22.85
CA LYS A 497 4.90 -2.38 24.21
C LYS A 497 5.51 -1.45 25.26
N GLY A 498 6.79 -1.08 25.12
CA GLY A 498 7.49 -0.21 26.05
C GLY A 498 6.88 1.20 26.12
N ARG A 499 6.39 1.74 25.01
CA ARG A 499 5.82 3.10 24.94
C ARG A 499 4.35 3.17 25.35
N HIS A 500 3.51 2.26 24.86
CA HIS A 500 2.05 2.43 24.92
C HIS A 500 1.32 1.47 25.87
N VAL A 501 1.97 0.38 26.31
CA VAL A 501 1.28 -0.66 27.07
C VAL A 501 1.61 -0.59 28.56
N ARG A 502 0.61 -0.19 29.35
CA ARG A 502 0.71 -0.03 30.82
C ARG A 502 -0.19 -1.00 31.60
N HIS A 503 -1.39 -1.29 31.07
CA HIS A 503 -2.41 -2.08 31.76
C HIS A 503 -2.28 -3.59 31.51
N GLN A 504 -2.80 -4.42 32.43
CA GLN A 504 -2.66 -5.88 32.41
C GLN A 504 -3.23 -6.52 31.13
N ARG A 505 -4.48 -6.19 30.75
CA ARG A 505 -5.12 -6.80 29.57
C ARG A 505 -4.37 -6.50 28.26
N PRO A 506 -4.02 -5.24 27.93
CA PRO A 506 -3.15 -4.93 26.79
C PRO A 506 -1.78 -5.61 26.85
N ASN A 507 -1.20 -5.79 28.04
CA ASN A 507 0.08 -6.47 28.22
C ASN A 507 -0.02 -7.97 27.88
N THR A 508 -1.10 -8.63 28.31
CA THR A 508 -1.39 -10.02 27.92
C THR A 508 -1.54 -10.18 26.40
N VAL A 509 -2.27 -9.25 25.75
CA VAL A 509 -2.42 -9.26 24.28
C VAL A 509 -1.07 -9.06 23.59
N MET A 510 -0.24 -8.11 24.04
CA MET A 510 1.08 -7.88 23.47
C MET A 510 2.02 -9.06 23.70
N ARG A 511 1.97 -9.71 24.86
CA ARG A 511 2.76 -10.91 25.15
C ARG A 511 2.38 -12.04 24.20
N TRP A 512 1.09 -12.27 23.97
CA TRP A 512 0.63 -13.25 22.99
C TRP A 512 1.11 -12.92 21.56
N ARG A 513 1.08 -11.65 21.15
CA ARG A 513 1.61 -11.21 19.84
C ARG A 513 3.11 -11.47 19.72
N LEU A 514 3.88 -11.12 20.76
CA LEU A 514 5.32 -11.39 20.84
C LEU A 514 5.62 -12.89 20.79
N ASP A 515 4.88 -13.71 21.53
CA ASP A 515 5.04 -15.16 21.54
C ASP A 515 4.73 -15.77 20.16
N THR A 516 3.71 -15.23 19.48
CA THR A 516 3.34 -15.66 18.12
C THR A 516 4.43 -15.29 17.11
N ASN A 517 4.99 -14.08 17.20
CA ASN A 517 6.10 -13.66 16.35
C ASN A 517 7.39 -14.45 16.67
N ASN A 518 7.71 -14.67 17.94
CA ASN A 518 8.82 -15.53 18.35
C ASN A 518 8.69 -16.95 17.80
N ALA A 519 7.49 -17.54 17.82
CA ALA A 519 7.25 -18.86 17.22
C ALA A 519 7.54 -18.87 15.70
N LYS A 520 7.24 -17.77 14.99
CA LYS A 520 7.60 -17.62 13.57
C LYS A 520 9.11 -17.51 13.38
N ILE A 521 9.80 -16.73 14.22
CA ILE A 521 11.27 -16.58 14.19
C ILE A 521 11.94 -17.94 14.38
N ILE A 522 11.53 -18.71 15.39
CA ILE A 522 12.09 -20.04 15.67
C ILE A 522 11.82 -20.98 14.48
N ALA A 523 10.61 -20.99 13.92
CA ALA A 523 10.29 -21.84 12.77
C ALA A 523 11.13 -21.49 11.52
N LEU A 524 11.36 -20.20 11.25
CA LEU A 524 12.19 -19.74 10.14
C LEU A 524 13.67 -20.04 10.37
N ALA A 525 14.17 -19.85 11.59
CA ALA A 525 15.54 -20.18 11.97
C ALA A 525 15.83 -21.68 11.81
N GLU A 526 14.90 -22.55 12.24
CA GLU A 526 15.02 -23.99 12.03
C GLU A 526 14.96 -24.39 10.55
N LYS A 527 14.08 -23.75 9.76
CA LYS A 527 14.04 -23.96 8.29
C LYS A 527 15.40 -23.61 7.66
N TYR A 528 15.98 -22.48 8.03
CA TYR A 528 17.30 -22.07 7.56
C TYR A 528 18.41 -23.04 7.99
N ARG A 529 18.46 -23.43 9.27
CA ARG A 529 19.46 -24.37 9.79
C ARG A 529 19.39 -25.72 9.09
N ALA A 530 18.19 -26.21 8.81
CA ALA A 530 18.01 -27.48 8.13
C ALA A 530 18.33 -27.41 6.63
N ALA A 531 17.92 -26.34 5.92
CA ALA A 531 18.32 -26.12 4.54
C ALA A 531 19.85 -26.01 4.41
N ARG A 532 20.50 -25.33 5.36
CA ARG A 532 21.96 -25.23 5.43
C ARG A 532 22.65 -26.56 5.65
N ARG A 533 22.09 -27.42 6.52
CA ARG A 533 22.61 -28.79 6.74
C ARG A 533 22.47 -29.64 5.48
N ALA A 534 21.33 -29.58 4.79
CA ALA A 534 21.10 -30.29 3.54
C ALA A 534 22.06 -29.81 2.43
N LYS A 535 22.23 -28.49 2.25
CA LYS A 535 23.19 -27.93 1.30
C LYS A 535 24.64 -28.33 1.61
N LEU A 536 25.00 -28.37 2.89
CA LEU A 536 26.33 -28.84 3.32
C LEU A 536 26.56 -30.32 3.00
N ALA A 537 25.53 -31.16 3.09
CA ALA A 537 25.61 -32.58 2.76
C ALA A 537 25.70 -32.82 1.24
N LEU A 538 25.03 -32.00 0.43
CA LEU A 538 25.02 -32.11 -1.03
C LEU A 538 26.30 -31.55 -1.68
N THR A 539 26.59 -30.26 -1.48
CA THR A 539 27.67 -29.55 -2.19
C THR A 539 28.98 -29.51 -1.41
N GLY A 540 28.95 -29.82 -0.11
CA GLY A 540 30.08 -29.63 0.78
C GLY A 540 30.39 -28.15 1.11
N PRO A 541 31.51 -27.86 1.79
CA PRO A 541 31.89 -26.50 2.17
C PRO A 541 32.37 -25.67 0.96
N GLY A 542 31.55 -24.71 0.51
CA GLY A 542 31.88 -23.82 -0.62
C GLY A 542 31.85 -22.32 -0.30
N LYS A 543 31.96 -21.46 -1.33
CA LYS A 543 31.88 -19.99 -1.21
C LYS A 543 30.58 -19.52 -0.55
N TRP A 544 29.48 -20.24 -0.79
CA TRP A 544 28.16 -20.01 -0.22
C TRP A 544 28.13 -19.99 1.32
N LYS A 545 29.11 -20.60 2.01
CA LYS A 545 29.22 -20.55 3.49
C LYS A 545 29.50 -19.14 4.02
N ARG A 546 30.15 -18.28 3.21
CA ARG A 546 30.47 -16.89 3.57
C ARG A 546 29.22 -16.01 3.52
N GLU A 547 28.36 -16.25 2.55
CA GLU A 547 27.06 -15.59 2.37
C GLU A 547 26.03 -16.11 3.39
N HIS A 548 25.92 -17.43 3.53
CA HIS A 548 24.99 -18.10 4.45
C HIS A 548 25.68 -18.60 5.72
N ARG A 549 25.97 -17.65 6.62
CA ARG A 549 26.58 -17.90 7.94
C ARG A 549 25.67 -18.73 8.84
N SER A 550 26.25 -19.48 9.79
CA SER A 550 25.43 -20.18 10.78
C SER A 550 24.75 -19.17 11.71
N LEU A 551 23.44 -19.36 11.94
CA LEU A 551 22.74 -18.60 12.97
C LEU A 551 23.17 -19.12 14.35
N ALA A 552 23.53 -18.20 15.25
CA ALA A 552 23.78 -18.50 16.65
C ALA A 552 22.51 -19.02 17.36
#